data_AF-A0A180FS30-F1
#
_entry.id   AF-A0A180FS30-F1
#
_cell.length_a   1.000
_cell.length_b   1.000
_cell.length_c   1.000
_cell.angle_alpha   90.00
_cell.angle_beta   90.00
_cell.angle_gamma   90.00
#
_symmetry.space_group_name_H-M   'P 1'
#
loop_
_entity.id
_entity.type
_entity.pdbx_description
1 polymer ?
#
loop_
_entity_poly.entity_id
_entity_poly.type
_entity_poly.pdbx_seq_one_letter_code
_entity_poly.pdbx_strand_id
1 'polypeptide(L)'
;MERLPEKEGYEFFFIVGVKQRKLGSDRLGEFDGYAKAEPNNKHDSSAVAIYSYDDTLLGYVQSTGYGGEEYSVHSKLVGLSGYLQSHGGESPCYGSIYDLTMSKGGKAMIYYNQNWKLDEMPREEKVYKGANSTIGDIELCDEKKYNSFEKKFIGTAKLLTYDNSNRDKCTLQIFNENNSLIGIVYVGEYYYNTIEFSHKENTATVFGYVKTDRGKSYGKAFIPVKWGVKKIQSRKELFETKELFELNTLDFLK
;
A
#
# COMPACT_ATOMS: atom_id res chain seq x y z
N MET A 1 28.67 2.11 22.82
CA MET A 1 27.44 2.21 22.01
C MET A 1 27.85 2.55 20.60
N GLU A 2 27.85 1.58 19.70
CA GLU A 2 27.98 1.87 18.27
C GLU A 2 26.75 2.68 17.84
N ARG A 3 26.99 3.81 17.17
CA ARG A 3 25.91 4.56 16.50
C ARG A 3 25.49 3.74 15.29
N LEU A 4 24.30 3.14 15.34
CA LEU A 4 23.67 2.56 14.17
C LEU A 4 23.48 3.66 13.12
N PRO A 5 23.77 3.37 11.83
CA PRO A 5 23.73 4.36 10.76
C PRO A 5 22.31 4.92 10.56
N GLU A 6 22.20 6.22 10.28
CA GLU A 6 20.96 7.02 10.06
C GLU A 6 20.04 6.55 8.90
N LYS A 7 20.23 5.33 8.37
CA LYS A 7 19.42 4.74 7.29
C LYS A 7 18.39 3.72 7.75
N GLU A 8 18.33 3.41 9.04
CA GLU A 8 17.30 2.55 9.61
C GLU A 8 16.12 3.42 10.02
N GLY A 9 14.95 3.19 9.41
CA GLY A 9 13.76 4.02 9.63
C GLY A 9 13.25 3.92 11.06
N TYR A 10 13.81 4.69 11.99
CA TYR A 10 13.35 4.88 13.36
C TYR A 10 13.61 6.32 13.79
N GLU A 11 12.84 6.84 14.74
CA GLU A 11 13.11 8.14 15.37
C GLU A 11 12.87 8.06 16.88
N PHE A 12 13.52 8.94 17.65
CA PHE A 12 13.41 8.99 19.11
C PHE A 12 12.48 10.12 19.55
N PHE A 13 11.59 9.81 20.47
CA PHE A 13 10.61 10.74 21.02
C PHE A 13 10.65 10.76 22.54
N PHE A 14 10.35 11.91 23.13
CA PHE A 14 10.06 11.97 24.56
C PHE A 14 8.67 11.40 24.83
N ILE A 15 8.58 10.62 25.91
CA ILE A 15 7.32 10.14 26.45
C ILE A 15 6.83 11.14 27.49
N VAL A 16 5.66 11.70 27.24
CA VAL A 16 4.97 12.63 28.14
C VAL A 16 3.71 11.99 28.72
N GLY A 17 3.17 12.59 29.78
CA GLY A 17 1.95 12.10 30.41
C GLY A 17 2.16 10.95 31.39
N VAL A 18 3.41 10.53 31.63
CA VAL A 18 3.81 9.41 32.51
C VAL A 18 3.28 9.60 33.93
N LYS A 19 3.46 10.81 34.51
CA LYS A 19 2.96 11.15 35.85
C LYS A 19 1.46 10.94 36.00
N GLN A 20 0.70 11.22 34.96
CA GLN A 20 -0.76 11.11 34.96
C GLN A 20 -1.23 9.65 34.84
N ARG A 21 -0.37 8.73 34.40
CA ARG A 21 -0.69 7.30 34.26
C ARG A 21 -0.67 6.51 35.57
N LYS A 22 -0.07 7.06 36.64
CA LYS A 22 0.09 6.37 37.94
C LYS A 22 0.72 4.97 37.79
N LEU A 23 1.71 4.84 36.91
CA LEU A 23 2.45 3.60 36.72
C LEU A 23 3.15 3.19 38.02
N GLY A 24 3.27 1.88 38.25
CA GLY A 24 4.08 1.37 39.35
C GLY A 24 5.59 1.55 39.07
N SER A 25 6.40 1.48 40.12
CA SER A 25 7.86 1.59 40.02
C SER A 25 8.49 0.45 39.21
N ASP A 26 7.78 -0.66 39.03
CA ASP A 26 8.13 -1.77 38.14
C ASP A 26 8.19 -1.36 36.66
N ARG A 27 7.63 -0.20 36.30
CA ARG A 27 7.69 0.36 34.95
C ARG A 27 8.89 1.27 34.71
N LEU A 28 9.72 1.51 35.73
CA LEU A 28 10.99 2.21 35.56
C LEU A 28 12.01 1.30 34.88
N GLY A 29 12.82 1.88 34.01
CA GLY A 29 13.82 1.16 33.23
C GLY A 29 13.39 0.99 31.77
N GLU A 30 14.03 0.03 31.11
CA GLU A 30 13.83 -0.25 29.69
C GLU A 30 12.53 -1.04 29.45
N PHE A 31 11.90 -0.82 28.30
CA PHE A 31 10.70 -1.54 27.90
C PHE A 31 10.69 -1.81 26.40
N ASP A 32 10.06 -2.94 26.06
CA ASP A 32 9.58 -3.26 24.72
C ASP A 32 8.08 -3.01 24.63
N GLY A 33 7.62 -2.48 23.50
CA GLY A 33 6.22 -2.14 23.32
C GLY A 33 5.87 -1.66 21.92
N TYR A 34 4.81 -0.86 21.82
CA TYR A 34 4.35 -0.31 20.56
C TYR A 34 3.77 1.10 20.70
N ALA A 35 3.99 1.91 19.68
CA ALA A 35 3.37 3.20 19.47
C ALA A 35 2.08 3.04 18.66
N LYS A 36 1.02 3.77 19.00
CA LYS A 36 -0.29 3.71 18.34
C LYS A 36 -0.82 5.10 18.04
N ALA A 37 -1.22 5.36 16.81
CA ALA A 37 -1.91 6.60 16.48
C ALA A 37 -3.35 6.61 17.03
N GLU A 38 -3.75 7.71 17.67
CA GLU A 38 -5.10 7.89 18.22
C GLU A 38 -5.85 9.04 17.51
N PRO A 39 -6.36 8.84 16.28
CA PRO A 39 -7.00 9.91 15.49
C PRO A 39 -8.28 10.46 16.14
N ASN A 40 -8.88 9.69 17.07
CA ASN A 40 -10.08 10.08 17.82
C ASN A 40 -9.78 10.56 19.24
N ASN A 41 -8.52 10.89 19.55
CA ASN A 41 -8.16 11.42 20.86
C ASN A 41 -8.81 12.79 21.06
N LYS A 42 -9.49 12.97 22.20
CA LYS A 42 -10.30 14.15 22.51
C LYS A 42 -9.51 15.47 22.63
N HIS A 43 -8.19 15.39 22.81
CA HIS A 43 -7.32 16.54 23.06
C HIS A 43 -6.41 16.87 21.88
N ASP A 44 -5.96 15.85 21.15
CA ASP A 44 -5.06 16.02 20.00
C ASP A 44 -5.34 14.93 18.96
N SER A 45 -5.90 15.31 17.81
CA SER A 45 -6.19 14.37 16.72
C SER A 45 -4.93 13.75 16.10
N SER A 46 -3.75 14.26 16.43
CA SER A 46 -2.45 13.76 15.99
C SER A 46 -1.74 12.95 17.07
N ALA A 47 -2.40 12.65 18.19
CA ALA A 47 -1.79 11.95 19.32
C ALA A 47 -1.21 10.59 18.90
N VAL A 48 -0.04 10.28 19.46
CA VAL A 48 0.60 8.97 19.36
C VAL A 48 0.86 8.43 20.76
N ALA A 49 0.12 7.39 21.13
CA ALA A 49 0.22 6.73 22.43
C ALA A 49 1.35 5.68 22.43
N ILE A 50 2.01 5.50 23.57
CA ILE A 50 3.10 4.52 23.76
C ILE A 50 2.63 3.48 24.79
N TYR A 51 2.59 2.23 24.37
CA TYR A 51 2.16 1.09 25.16
C TYR A 51 3.32 0.11 25.38
N SER A 52 3.37 -0.58 26.51
CA SER A 52 4.11 -1.85 26.62
C SER A 52 3.31 -3.00 26.01
N TYR A 53 3.96 -4.14 25.73
CA TYR A 53 3.30 -5.30 25.11
C TYR A 53 2.23 -6.00 25.97
N ASP A 54 2.08 -5.61 27.23
CA ASP A 54 0.95 -6.01 28.09
C ASP A 54 -0.22 -5.02 28.04
N ASP A 55 -0.29 -4.21 26.98
CA ASP A 55 -1.29 -3.17 26.71
C ASP A 55 -1.35 -2.03 27.76
N THR A 56 -0.33 -1.88 28.61
CA THR A 56 -0.25 -0.75 29.55
C THR A 56 0.17 0.53 28.83
N LEU A 57 -0.69 1.55 28.87
CA LEU A 57 -0.36 2.89 28.34
C LEU A 57 0.68 3.59 29.21
N LEU A 58 1.90 3.72 28.69
CA LEU A 58 3.04 4.36 29.38
C LEU A 58 3.01 5.88 29.25
N GLY A 59 2.49 6.40 28.15
CA GLY A 59 2.39 7.83 27.90
C GLY A 59 2.11 8.13 26.43
N TYR A 60 2.43 9.36 26.02
CA TYR A 60 2.25 9.85 24.66
C TYR A 60 3.56 10.41 24.13
N VAL A 61 3.73 10.43 22.81
CA VAL A 61 4.76 11.23 22.16
C VAL A 61 4.54 12.70 22.52
N GLN A 62 5.62 13.42 22.81
CA GLN A 62 5.53 14.84 23.10
C GLN A 62 4.99 15.62 21.89
N SER A 63 3.90 16.37 22.11
CA SER A 63 3.43 17.30 21.09
C SER A 63 4.41 18.44 20.84
N THR A 64 4.65 18.69 19.55
CA THR A 64 5.54 19.74 19.05
C THR A 64 4.78 20.90 18.40
N GLY A 65 3.45 20.92 18.51
CA GLY A 65 2.57 21.90 17.86
C GLY A 65 2.17 21.50 16.43
N TYR A 66 1.31 22.29 15.79
CA TYR A 66 0.82 22.04 14.43
C TYR A 66 1.98 21.96 13.42
N GLY A 67 2.16 20.79 12.79
CA GLY A 67 3.19 20.55 11.77
C GLY A 67 4.54 20.05 12.30
N GLY A 68 4.65 19.72 13.59
CA GLY A 68 5.87 19.18 14.19
C GLY A 68 6.10 17.68 13.92
N GLU A 69 7.19 17.14 14.50
CA GLU A 69 7.63 15.75 14.34
C GLU A 69 6.54 14.73 14.71
N GLU A 70 5.69 15.03 15.70
CA GLU A 70 4.55 14.18 16.08
C GLU A 70 3.54 14.02 14.94
N TYR A 71 3.21 15.10 14.22
CA TYR A 71 2.29 15.01 13.08
C TYR A 71 2.88 14.15 11.96
N SER A 72 4.21 14.19 11.77
CA SER A 72 4.94 13.32 10.86
C SER A 72 4.84 11.86 11.29
N VAL A 73 5.03 11.56 12.58
CA VAL A 73 4.87 10.21 13.13
C VAL A 73 3.44 9.71 13.01
N HIS A 74 2.48 10.51 13.47
CA HIS A 74 1.05 10.20 13.38
C HIS A 74 0.67 9.94 11.93
N SER A 75 1.09 10.78 11.00
CA SER A 75 0.83 10.59 9.56
C SER A 75 1.57 9.37 8.98
N LYS A 76 2.75 9.00 9.49
CA LYS A 76 3.43 7.76 9.10
C LYS A 76 2.66 6.53 9.59
N LEU A 77 2.08 6.59 10.80
CA LEU A 77 1.25 5.53 11.37
C LEU A 77 -0.16 5.46 10.75
N VAL A 78 -0.78 6.60 10.44
CA VAL A 78 -2.15 6.73 9.91
C VAL A 78 -2.22 6.73 8.39
N GLY A 79 -1.23 7.30 7.70
CA GLY A 79 -1.35 7.77 6.32
C GLY A 79 -0.40 7.19 5.26
N LEU A 80 0.78 6.63 5.59
CA LEU A 80 1.75 6.27 4.54
C LEU A 80 2.40 4.89 4.70
N SER A 81 1.54 3.89 4.88
CA SER A 81 1.62 2.63 4.15
C SER A 81 0.32 1.89 4.44
N GLY A 82 -0.40 1.44 3.41
CA GLY A 82 -1.69 0.74 3.56
C GLY A 82 -1.67 -0.53 4.46
N TYR A 83 -0.51 -0.86 5.03
CA TYR A 83 -0.26 -1.96 5.95
C TYR A 83 -0.30 -1.57 7.45
N LEU A 84 0.16 -0.38 7.86
CA LEU A 84 -0.01 0.07 9.26
C LEU A 84 -1.48 0.39 9.54
N GLN A 85 -2.20 0.85 8.51
CA GLN A 85 -3.64 1.09 8.56
C GLN A 85 -4.46 -0.21 8.77
N SER A 86 -4.00 -1.35 8.24
CA SER A 86 -4.64 -2.66 8.46
C SER A 86 -4.30 -3.29 9.82
N HIS A 87 -3.28 -2.76 10.51
CA HIS A 87 -2.85 -3.17 11.86
C HIS A 87 -3.14 -2.10 12.93
N GLY A 88 -4.17 -1.28 12.71
CA GLY A 88 -4.66 -0.34 13.72
C GLY A 88 -3.78 0.90 13.98
N GLY A 89 -2.82 1.20 13.09
CA GLY A 89 -1.92 2.35 13.23
C GLY A 89 -0.82 2.14 14.27
N GLU A 90 -0.38 0.89 14.47
CA GLU A 90 0.57 0.48 15.51
C GLU A 90 1.95 0.17 14.94
N SER A 91 3.01 0.66 15.59
CA SER A 91 4.39 0.30 15.27
C SER A 91 5.20 0.00 16.52
N PRO A 92 6.00 -1.07 16.54
CA PRO A 92 6.83 -1.37 17.69
C PRO A 92 7.77 -0.22 18.07
N CYS A 93 8.04 -0.17 19.36
CA CYS A 93 8.96 0.78 19.95
C CYS A 93 9.75 0.11 21.08
N TYR A 94 10.96 0.60 21.27
CA TYR A 94 11.79 0.28 22.42
C TYR A 94 12.12 1.58 23.14
N GLY A 95 12.11 1.59 24.47
CA GLY A 95 12.31 2.82 25.19
C GLY A 95 12.72 2.62 26.63
N SER A 96 12.76 3.74 27.36
CA SER A 96 12.95 3.72 28.80
C SER A 96 12.10 4.77 29.49
N ILE A 97 11.56 4.40 30.64
CA ILE A 97 10.95 5.31 31.60
C ILE A 97 11.96 5.52 32.72
N TYR A 98 12.49 6.73 32.84
CA TYR A 98 13.50 7.05 33.85
C TYR A 98 12.95 7.85 35.03
N ASP A 99 11.78 8.49 34.89
CA ASP A 99 11.17 9.27 35.97
C ASP A 99 9.64 9.34 35.87
N LEU A 100 8.94 8.75 36.84
CA LEU A 100 7.47 8.75 36.90
C LEU A 100 6.86 10.09 37.34
N THR A 101 7.68 11.05 37.79
CA THR A 101 7.23 12.33 38.35
C THR A 101 7.36 13.49 37.37
N MET A 102 8.12 13.32 36.30
CA MET A 102 8.40 14.34 35.30
C MET A 102 7.33 14.42 34.20
N SER A 103 7.22 15.61 33.58
CA SER A 103 6.39 15.81 32.39
C SER A 103 6.93 15.05 31.18
N LYS A 104 8.26 14.90 31.08
CA LYS A 104 8.98 14.04 30.11
C LYS A 104 9.65 12.89 30.85
N GLY A 105 8.85 11.92 31.26
CA GLY A 105 9.28 10.83 32.15
C GLY A 105 10.04 9.69 31.47
N GLY A 106 10.14 9.71 30.14
CA GLY A 106 10.82 8.68 29.37
C GLY A 106 11.16 9.07 27.95
N LYS A 107 11.76 8.13 27.21
CA LYS A 107 12.00 8.21 25.77
C LYS A 107 11.62 6.90 25.09
N ALA A 108 11.09 6.99 23.88
CA ALA A 108 10.79 5.85 23.02
C ALA A 108 11.48 6.04 21.67
N MET A 109 12.20 5.02 21.22
CA MET A 109 12.58 4.81 19.84
C MET A 109 11.44 4.10 19.15
N ILE A 110 10.81 4.76 18.18
CA ILE A 110 9.71 4.18 17.43
C ILE A 110 10.23 3.81 16.05
N TYR A 111 10.00 2.57 15.65
CA TYR A 111 10.40 2.08 14.34
C TYR A 111 9.35 2.48 13.29
N TYR A 112 9.79 2.93 12.12
CA TYR A 112 8.97 3.29 10.95
C TYR A 112 9.48 2.63 9.68
N ASN A 113 10.41 1.68 9.78
CA ASN A 113 10.96 1.00 8.63
C ASN A 113 9.77 0.36 7.89
N GLN A 114 9.61 0.70 6.62
CA GLN A 114 8.48 0.20 5.85
C GLN A 114 8.71 -1.25 5.41
N ASN A 115 9.91 -1.80 5.62
CA ASN A 115 10.37 -3.07 5.05
C ASN A 115 10.54 -4.20 6.07
N TRP A 116 10.90 -3.93 7.33
CA TRP A 116 11.10 -5.00 8.32
C TRP A 116 9.84 -5.84 8.60
N LYS A 117 8.65 -5.23 8.69
CA LYS A 117 7.40 -6.00 8.71
C LYS A 117 7.03 -6.58 7.34
N LEU A 118 7.53 -6.05 6.22
CA LEU A 118 7.33 -6.70 4.91
C LEU A 118 8.04 -8.05 4.85
N ASP A 119 9.14 -8.24 5.56
CA ASP A 119 9.85 -9.52 5.57
C ASP A 119 9.10 -10.56 6.43
N GLU A 120 8.47 -10.12 7.52
CA GLU A 120 7.72 -10.95 8.49
C GLU A 120 6.25 -11.23 8.09
N MET A 121 5.69 -10.46 7.15
CA MET A 121 4.30 -10.63 6.69
C MET A 121 4.06 -11.99 6.01
N PRO A 122 2.84 -12.55 6.12
CA PRO A 122 2.37 -13.58 5.20
C PRO A 122 2.50 -13.09 3.75
N ARG A 123 2.95 -13.96 2.84
CA ARG A 123 3.28 -13.58 1.45
C ARG A 123 2.07 -12.97 0.72
N GLU A 124 0.87 -13.39 1.09
CA GLU A 124 -0.43 -12.93 0.62
C GLU A 124 -0.67 -11.46 0.99
N GLU A 125 -0.23 -11.02 2.17
CA GLU A 125 -0.43 -9.64 2.64
C GLU A 125 0.57 -8.65 2.00
N LYS A 126 1.76 -9.13 1.62
CA LYS A 126 2.80 -8.33 0.93
C LYS A 126 2.30 -7.81 -0.42
N VAL A 127 1.32 -8.49 -1.02
CA VAL A 127 0.73 -8.17 -2.32
C VAL A 127 -0.03 -6.83 -2.29
N TYR A 128 -0.55 -6.35 -1.15
CA TYR A 128 -1.56 -5.27 -1.09
C TYR A 128 -1.06 -3.81 -1.07
N LYS A 129 0.24 -3.52 -1.15
CA LYS A 129 0.70 -2.12 -1.11
C LYS A 129 0.70 -1.45 -2.50
N GLY A 130 -0.20 -0.46 -2.70
CA GLY A 130 -0.21 0.47 -3.83
C GLY A 130 -1.22 0.13 -4.94
N ALA A 131 -2.48 0.58 -4.80
CA ALA A 131 -3.51 0.44 -5.82
C ALA A 131 -3.36 1.51 -6.93
N ASN A 132 -2.29 1.42 -7.72
CA ASN A 132 -2.16 2.21 -8.94
C ASN A 132 -2.29 1.25 -10.11
N SER A 133 -3.49 1.18 -10.67
CA SER A 133 -3.66 0.57 -11.99
C SER A 133 -2.91 1.44 -13.00
N THR A 134 -1.85 0.89 -13.60
CA THR A 134 -1.19 1.50 -14.74
C THR A 134 -1.70 0.88 -16.04
N ILE A 135 -1.91 1.72 -17.05
CA ILE A 135 -2.35 1.32 -18.40
C ILE A 135 -1.15 0.65 -19.08
N GLY A 136 -1.29 -0.62 -19.44
CA GLY A 136 -0.32 -1.32 -20.28
C GLY A 136 -0.64 -1.12 -21.77
N ASP A 137 0.40 -0.88 -22.57
CA ASP A 137 0.30 -0.98 -24.04
C ASP A 137 0.18 -2.44 -24.45
N ILE A 138 -0.80 -2.75 -25.29
CA ILE A 138 -1.00 -4.09 -25.84
C ILE A 138 -0.26 -4.17 -27.18
N GLU A 139 0.66 -5.12 -27.27
CA GLU A 139 1.19 -5.62 -28.54
C GLU A 139 0.14 -6.55 -29.16
N LEU A 140 -0.53 -6.10 -30.22
CA LEU A 140 -1.65 -6.82 -30.85
C LEU A 140 -1.15 -8.05 -31.62
N CYS A 141 -1.80 -9.21 -31.45
CA CYS A 141 -1.41 -10.43 -32.17
C CYS A 141 -1.72 -10.41 -33.67
N ASP A 142 -2.70 -9.60 -34.10
CA ASP A 142 -3.05 -9.42 -35.51
C ASP A 142 -3.59 -8.00 -35.73
N GLU A 143 -2.69 -7.07 -36.10
CA GLU A 143 -3.05 -5.67 -36.36
C GLU A 143 -4.09 -5.52 -37.49
N LYS A 144 -4.09 -6.43 -38.47
CA LYS A 144 -4.98 -6.39 -39.64
C LYS A 144 -6.42 -6.76 -39.27
N LYS A 145 -6.58 -7.61 -38.26
CA LYS A 145 -7.91 -7.97 -37.71
C LYS A 145 -8.64 -6.79 -37.08
N TYR A 146 -7.92 -5.76 -36.64
CA TYR A 146 -8.50 -4.62 -35.91
C TYR A 146 -8.53 -3.31 -36.71
N ASN A 147 -8.15 -3.33 -38.00
CA ASN A 147 -7.86 -2.16 -38.85
C ASN A 147 -9.03 -1.20 -39.19
N SER A 148 -10.15 -1.25 -38.46
CA SER A 148 -11.29 -0.35 -38.71
C SER A 148 -12.22 -0.15 -37.51
N PHE A 149 -11.85 -0.57 -36.30
CA PHE A 149 -12.77 -0.55 -35.16
C PHE A 149 -12.16 0.02 -33.89
N GLU A 150 -12.85 1.00 -33.30
CA GLU A 150 -12.74 1.27 -31.87
C GLU A 150 -13.61 0.26 -31.14
N LYS A 151 -12.99 -0.66 -30.39
CA LYS A 151 -13.74 -1.67 -29.64
C LYS A 151 -13.24 -1.74 -28.21
N LYS A 152 -14.13 -1.43 -27.27
CA LYS A 152 -13.97 -1.76 -25.87
C LYS A 152 -14.06 -3.26 -25.69
N PHE A 153 -13.31 -3.78 -24.73
CA PHE A 153 -13.44 -5.15 -24.29
C PHE A 153 -13.33 -5.23 -22.78
N ILE A 154 -14.07 -6.18 -22.23
CA ILE A 154 -13.85 -6.75 -20.91
C ILE A 154 -13.31 -8.15 -21.17
N GLY A 155 -12.27 -8.54 -20.47
CA GLY A 155 -11.51 -9.72 -20.82
C GLY A 155 -10.75 -10.32 -19.66
N THR A 156 -9.78 -11.15 -20.00
CA THR A 156 -8.92 -11.82 -19.02
C THR A 156 -7.45 -11.62 -19.38
N ALA A 157 -6.66 -11.14 -18.43
CA ALA A 157 -5.20 -11.21 -18.48
C ALA A 157 -4.74 -12.54 -17.88
N LYS A 158 -3.88 -13.27 -18.57
CA LYS A 158 -3.27 -14.52 -18.07
C LYS A 158 -1.76 -14.38 -18.05
N LEU A 159 -1.12 -14.91 -17.01
CA LEU A 159 0.33 -14.94 -16.94
C LEU A 159 0.91 -15.88 -18.00
N LEU A 160 1.83 -15.38 -18.83
CA LEU A 160 2.57 -16.19 -19.79
C LEU A 160 3.95 -16.58 -19.25
N THR A 161 4.74 -15.58 -18.86
CA THR A 161 6.10 -15.78 -18.33
C THR A 161 6.44 -14.72 -17.29
N TYR A 162 7.28 -15.12 -16.33
CA TYR A 162 7.92 -14.23 -15.37
C TYR A 162 9.43 -14.51 -15.33
N ASP A 163 10.24 -13.49 -15.59
CA ASP A 163 11.69 -13.60 -15.55
C ASP A 163 12.24 -13.08 -14.21
N ASN A 164 12.57 -14.02 -13.32
CA ASN A 164 13.17 -13.71 -12.01
C ASN A 164 14.52 -12.99 -12.09
N SER A 165 15.23 -13.04 -13.24
CA SER A 165 16.53 -12.38 -13.42
C SER A 165 16.37 -10.88 -13.73
N ASN A 166 15.18 -10.47 -14.18
CA ASN A 166 14.85 -9.10 -14.49
C ASN A 166 13.51 -8.76 -13.84
N ARG A 167 13.58 -8.38 -12.54
CA ARG A 167 12.43 -8.06 -11.64
C ARG A 167 11.43 -7.04 -12.21
N ASP A 168 11.73 -6.42 -13.34
CA ASP A 168 10.86 -5.46 -14.00
C ASP A 168 10.06 -6.04 -15.18
N LYS A 169 10.12 -7.35 -15.47
CA LYS A 169 9.47 -7.94 -16.67
C LYS A 169 8.64 -9.19 -16.40
N CYS A 170 7.33 -9.00 -16.40
CA CYS A 170 6.28 -10.01 -16.47
C CYS A 170 5.54 -9.85 -17.80
N THR A 171 5.22 -10.98 -18.45
CA THR A 171 4.50 -11.01 -19.73
C THR A 171 3.10 -11.57 -19.51
N LEU A 172 2.09 -10.79 -19.93
CA LEU A 172 0.68 -11.16 -19.80
C LEU A 172 0.02 -11.30 -21.16
N GLN A 173 -0.73 -12.37 -21.36
CA GLN A 173 -1.63 -12.53 -22.50
C GLN A 173 -2.99 -11.91 -22.20
N ILE A 174 -3.53 -11.13 -23.12
CA ILE A 174 -4.83 -10.46 -23.00
C ILE A 174 -5.84 -11.14 -23.89
N PHE A 175 -6.90 -11.67 -23.29
CA PHE A 175 -8.01 -12.32 -23.97
C PHE A 175 -9.27 -11.47 -23.87
N ASN A 176 -10.13 -11.50 -24.89
CA ASN A 176 -11.46 -10.90 -24.80
C ASN A 176 -12.46 -11.80 -24.04
N GLU A 177 -13.70 -11.33 -23.88
CA GLU A 177 -14.83 -12.07 -23.28
C GLU A 177 -15.13 -13.43 -23.93
N ASN A 178 -14.80 -13.60 -25.21
CA ASN A 178 -14.95 -14.85 -25.96
C ASN A 178 -13.69 -15.73 -25.90
N ASN A 179 -12.77 -15.44 -24.97
CA ASN A 179 -11.50 -16.16 -24.79
C ASN A 179 -10.59 -16.17 -26.04
N SER A 180 -10.76 -15.20 -26.95
CA SER A 180 -9.85 -15.00 -28.09
C SER A 180 -8.69 -14.09 -27.68
N LEU A 181 -7.47 -14.48 -28.03
CA LEU A 181 -6.26 -13.70 -27.76
C LEU A 181 -6.30 -12.37 -28.56
N ILE A 182 -6.14 -11.27 -27.85
CA ILE A 182 -6.03 -9.92 -28.41
C ILE A 182 -4.55 -9.57 -28.64
N GLY A 183 -3.71 -9.83 -27.63
CA GLY A 183 -2.33 -9.38 -27.62
C GLY A 183 -1.59 -9.70 -26.33
N ILE A 184 -0.41 -9.10 -26.19
CA ILE A 184 0.50 -9.28 -25.06
C ILE A 184 0.79 -7.92 -24.41
N VAL A 185 0.97 -7.90 -23.09
CA VAL A 185 1.39 -6.71 -22.34
C VAL A 185 2.63 -7.07 -21.51
N TYR A 186 3.63 -6.19 -21.52
CA TYR A 186 4.79 -6.27 -20.65
C TYR A 186 4.60 -5.35 -19.45
N VAL A 187 4.72 -5.90 -18.25
CA VAL A 187 4.45 -5.20 -16.98
C VAL A 187 5.50 -5.58 -15.93
N GLY A 188 5.61 -4.80 -14.85
CA GLY A 188 6.54 -5.13 -13.75
C GLY A 188 6.05 -6.26 -12.84
N GLU A 189 6.94 -6.72 -11.95
CA GLU A 189 6.69 -7.78 -10.95
C GLU A 189 5.42 -7.57 -10.10
N TYR A 190 5.00 -6.31 -9.86
CA TYR A 190 3.77 -6.01 -9.12
C TYR A 190 2.49 -6.60 -9.74
N TYR A 191 2.45 -6.76 -11.06
CA TYR A 191 1.31 -7.33 -11.77
C TYR A 191 1.31 -8.86 -11.69
N TYR A 192 2.48 -9.48 -11.81
CA TYR A 192 2.68 -10.91 -11.59
C TYR A 192 2.18 -11.31 -10.21
N ASN A 193 2.64 -10.63 -9.16
CA ASN A 193 2.22 -10.90 -7.79
C ASN A 193 0.71 -10.73 -7.60
N THR A 194 0.07 -9.79 -8.30
CA THR A 194 -1.39 -9.66 -8.20
C THR A 194 -2.10 -10.83 -8.88
N ILE A 195 -1.71 -11.16 -10.11
CA ILE A 195 -2.39 -12.18 -10.93
C ILE A 195 -2.18 -13.58 -10.36
N GLU A 196 -0.96 -13.90 -9.94
CA GLU A 196 -0.62 -15.20 -9.38
C GLU A 196 -1.27 -15.43 -8.01
N PHE A 197 -1.29 -14.41 -7.13
CA PHE A 197 -1.70 -14.61 -5.74
C PHE A 197 -3.15 -14.22 -5.45
N SER A 198 -3.75 -13.29 -6.21
CA SER A 198 -5.08 -12.75 -5.89
C SER A 198 -6.22 -13.39 -6.67
N HIS A 199 -5.92 -14.23 -7.65
CA HIS A 199 -6.91 -14.79 -8.54
C HIS A 199 -6.77 -16.28 -8.75
N LYS A 200 -7.91 -16.97 -8.85
CA LYS A 200 -7.93 -18.38 -9.21
C LYS A 200 -7.34 -18.54 -10.61
N GLU A 201 -6.44 -19.52 -10.77
CA GLU A 201 -5.85 -19.93 -12.04
C GLU A 201 -4.86 -18.93 -12.70
N ASN A 202 -4.24 -18.02 -11.95
CA ASN A 202 -3.29 -17.03 -12.47
C ASN A 202 -3.90 -16.12 -13.57
N THR A 203 -5.14 -15.66 -13.35
CA THR A 203 -5.87 -14.84 -14.31
C THR A 203 -6.49 -13.59 -13.67
N ALA A 204 -6.49 -12.43 -14.31
CA ALA A 204 -7.19 -11.24 -13.82
C ALA A 204 -8.19 -10.70 -14.83
N THR A 205 -9.31 -10.12 -14.37
CA THR A 205 -10.19 -9.35 -15.24
C THR A 205 -9.43 -8.16 -15.79
N VAL A 206 -9.54 -7.88 -17.09
CA VAL A 206 -8.93 -6.72 -17.74
C VAL A 206 -10.01 -5.93 -18.46
N PHE A 207 -9.91 -4.61 -18.38
CA PHE A 207 -10.71 -3.70 -19.19
C PHE A 207 -9.79 -3.09 -20.23
N GLY A 208 -10.25 -2.88 -21.45
CA GLY A 208 -9.34 -2.32 -22.43
C GLY A 208 -10.02 -1.91 -23.71
N TYR A 209 -9.26 -1.30 -24.58
CA TYR A 209 -9.75 -0.94 -25.89
C TYR A 209 -8.68 -1.19 -26.95
N VAL A 210 -9.14 -1.42 -28.17
CA VAL A 210 -8.32 -1.38 -29.37
C VAL A 210 -8.83 -0.23 -30.22
N LYS A 211 -7.92 0.56 -30.78
CA LYS A 211 -8.22 1.70 -31.65
C LYS A 211 -7.27 1.71 -32.83
N THR A 212 -7.79 2.09 -34.00
CA THR A 212 -6.98 2.40 -35.17
C THR A 212 -6.86 3.91 -35.33
N ASP A 213 -5.64 4.41 -35.42
CA ASP A 213 -5.37 5.80 -35.78
C ASP A 213 -4.39 5.85 -36.96
N ARG A 214 -4.75 6.58 -38.02
CA ARG A 214 -3.96 6.71 -39.26
C ARG A 214 -3.46 5.37 -39.85
N GLY A 215 -4.31 4.34 -39.81
CA GLY A 215 -4.01 3.00 -40.32
C GLY A 215 -3.10 2.15 -39.42
N LYS A 216 -2.80 2.61 -38.20
CA LYS A 216 -2.08 1.83 -37.18
C LYS A 216 -3.04 1.47 -36.04
N SER A 217 -3.10 0.19 -35.72
CA SER A 217 -3.89 -0.31 -34.59
C SER A 217 -3.04 -0.34 -33.32
N TYR A 218 -3.58 0.18 -32.22
CA TYR A 218 -2.96 0.08 -30.90
C TYR A 218 -4.00 -0.33 -29.86
N GLY A 219 -3.56 -1.06 -28.83
CA GLY A 219 -4.41 -1.50 -27.74
C GLY A 219 -3.93 -0.97 -26.40
N LYS A 220 -4.87 -0.71 -25.49
CA LYS A 220 -4.58 -0.40 -24.10
C LYS A 220 -5.32 -1.39 -23.20
N ALA A 221 -4.60 -1.93 -22.21
CA ALA A 221 -5.14 -2.82 -21.19
C ALA A 221 -5.03 -2.14 -19.82
N PHE A 222 -6.18 -2.00 -19.19
CA PHE A 222 -6.33 -1.69 -17.78
C PHE A 222 -6.41 -3.00 -17.02
N ILE A 223 -5.36 -3.31 -16.27
CA ILE A 223 -5.29 -4.51 -15.43
C ILE A 223 -5.46 -4.04 -13.99
N PRO A 224 -6.54 -4.42 -13.29
CA PRO A 224 -6.77 -4.09 -11.90
C PRO A 224 -5.68 -4.74 -11.04
N VAL A 225 -4.71 -3.93 -10.62
CA VAL A 225 -3.66 -4.35 -9.71
C VAL A 225 -4.16 -4.12 -8.29
N LYS A 226 -4.29 -5.18 -7.50
CA LYS A 226 -4.61 -5.13 -6.06
C LYS A 226 -5.99 -4.52 -5.74
N TRP A 227 -6.99 -4.74 -6.60
CA TRP A 227 -8.35 -4.23 -6.41
C TRP A 227 -9.27 -5.30 -5.77
N GLY A 228 -10.06 -4.91 -4.77
CA GLY A 228 -11.10 -5.78 -4.22
C GLY A 228 -12.28 -5.97 -5.18
N VAL A 229 -13.03 -7.06 -5.03
CA VAL A 229 -14.18 -7.46 -5.89
C VAL A 229 -15.17 -6.31 -6.11
N LYS A 230 -15.51 -5.57 -5.04
CA LYS A 230 -16.42 -4.40 -5.13
C LYS A 230 -15.88 -3.27 -6.02
N LYS A 231 -14.57 -2.98 -5.95
CA LYS A 231 -13.93 -1.94 -6.78
C LYS A 231 -13.89 -2.38 -8.25
N ILE A 232 -13.58 -3.66 -8.51
CA ILE A 232 -13.61 -4.24 -9.86
C ILE A 232 -15.01 -4.13 -10.46
N GLN A 233 -16.05 -4.52 -9.72
CA GLN A 233 -17.44 -4.48 -10.18
C GLN A 233 -17.91 -3.06 -10.48
N SER A 234 -17.69 -2.12 -9.56
CA SER A 234 -18.02 -0.69 -9.78
C SER A 234 -17.31 -0.12 -11.02
N ARG A 235 -16.07 -0.53 -11.27
CA ARG A 235 -15.27 -0.04 -12.39
C ARG A 235 -15.65 -0.71 -13.71
N LYS A 236 -16.11 -1.96 -13.67
CA LYS A 236 -16.75 -2.63 -14.80
C LYS A 236 -17.99 -1.86 -15.26
N GLU A 237 -18.89 -1.54 -14.33
CA GLU A 237 -20.10 -0.75 -14.61
C GLU A 237 -19.77 0.64 -15.18
N LEU A 238 -18.74 1.30 -14.63
CA LEU A 238 -18.28 2.59 -15.15
C LEU A 238 -17.67 2.46 -16.56
N PHE A 239 -16.94 1.38 -16.83
CA PHE A 239 -16.29 1.14 -18.11
C PHE A 239 -17.30 0.86 -19.24
N GLU A 240 -18.37 0.15 -18.90
CA GLU A 240 -19.51 -0.14 -19.78
C GLU A 240 -20.34 1.12 -20.09
N THR A 241 -20.45 2.05 -19.14
CA THR A 241 -21.33 3.24 -19.27
C THR A 241 -20.64 4.45 -19.88
N LYS A 242 -19.33 4.64 -19.69
CA LYS A 242 -18.61 5.81 -20.22
C LYS A 242 -18.29 5.71 -21.70
N GLU A 243 -17.97 6.82 -22.37
CA GLU A 243 -17.37 6.80 -23.71
C GLU A 243 -15.84 6.59 -23.66
N LEU A 244 -15.24 6.16 -24.78
CA LEU A 244 -13.82 5.76 -24.83
C LEU A 244 -12.85 6.90 -24.47
N PHE A 245 -13.17 8.13 -24.89
CA PHE A 245 -12.36 9.31 -24.64
C PHE A 245 -12.34 9.73 -23.16
N GLU A 246 -13.32 9.32 -22.36
CA GLU A 246 -13.38 9.60 -20.93
C GLU A 246 -12.51 8.66 -20.08
N LEU A 247 -12.09 7.52 -20.65
CA LEU A 247 -11.33 6.49 -19.94
C LEU A 247 -9.83 6.82 -19.79
N ASN A 248 -9.33 7.83 -20.52
CA ASN A 248 -7.96 8.35 -20.40
C ASN A 248 -7.81 9.45 -19.34
N THR A 249 -8.84 9.70 -18.52
CA THR A 249 -8.78 10.68 -17.44
C THR A 249 -8.26 10.03 -16.15
N LEU A 250 -7.46 10.79 -15.37
CA LEU A 250 -6.91 10.42 -14.07
C LEU A 250 -7.97 9.85 -13.08
N ASP A 251 -9.26 10.11 -13.31
CA ASP A 251 -10.38 9.66 -12.49
C ASP A 251 -10.75 8.17 -12.67
N PHE A 252 -10.38 7.55 -13.81
CA PHE A 252 -10.53 6.11 -13.99
C PHE A 252 -9.41 5.31 -13.31
N LEU A 253 -8.22 5.92 -13.18
CA LEU A 253 -6.99 5.27 -12.69
C LEU A 253 -6.77 5.39 -11.17
N LYS A 254 -7.47 6.29 -10.48
CA LYS A 254 -7.48 6.43 -9.00
C LYS A 254 -8.57 5.55 -8.38
#